data_AF-A0A2D9FW48-F1
#
_entry.id   AF-A0A2D9FW48-F1
#
_cell.length_a   1.000
_cell.length_b   1.000
_cell.length_c   1.000
_cell.angle_alpha   90.00
_cell.angle_beta   90.00
_cell.angle_gamma   90.00
#
_symmetry.space_group_name_H-M   'P 1'
#
loop_
_entity.id
_entity.type
_entity.pdbx_description
1 polymer ?
#
loop_
_entity_poly.entity_id
_entity_poly.type
_entity_poly.pdbx_seq_one_letter_code
_entity_poly.pdbx_strand_id
1 'polypeptide(L)'
;MKTFSLKMPSFEEELKNISENFNKNLSSVNELLEFDQTILQFCISHLEDLEEGLNKAGIKNPHLSVQKVIKALREIKLHGSTKIKYQTITNQSLVLTVSHFASAIHDLFKCCINHAFKNNLSDHLNNEELKFSVKELANIGSNLEDQIGEIITQKNSISFQDMKSIQRSFKNYFKYQIKKSDNVNNIIFGQACRHAIVHNGAKVDSSLLNQIKAAYPNELNKDLKDKEEIHFRNEELKIVMNSMKVYLDDLKNGMIKHWKSR
;
A
#
# COMPACT_ATOMS: atom_id res chain seq x y z
N MET A 1 -9.22 -31.75 29.60
CA MET A 1 -9.23 -30.56 28.72
C MET A 1 -7.88 -30.45 28.03
N LYS A 2 -7.80 -30.69 26.72
CA LYS A 2 -6.58 -30.38 25.95
C LYS A 2 -6.54 -28.87 25.78
N THR A 3 -5.66 -28.19 26.52
CA THR A 3 -5.28 -26.82 26.24
C THR A 3 -4.65 -26.82 24.84
N PHE A 4 -5.38 -26.30 23.85
CA PHE A 4 -4.81 -25.89 22.59
C PHE A 4 -3.83 -24.75 22.90
N SER A 5 -2.57 -25.09 23.12
CA SER A 5 -1.49 -24.12 23.09
C SER A 5 -1.35 -23.71 21.62
N LEU A 6 -2.00 -22.62 21.24
CA LEU A 6 -1.71 -21.91 20.01
C LEU A 6 -0.25 -21.46 20.13
N LYS A 7 0.65 -22.24 19.52
CA LYS A 7 2.06 -21.88 19.42
C LYS A 7 2.11 -20.50 18.76
N MET A 8 2.63 -19.51 19.46
CA MET A 8 2.76 -18.17 18.88
C MET A 8 3.59 -18.27 17.59
N PRO A 9 3.17 -17.56 16.52
CA PRO A 9 3.89 -17.58 15.27
C PRO A 9 5.33 -17.16 15.49
N SER A 10 6.25 -17.75 14.73
CA SER A 10 7.65 -17.32 14.78
C SER A 10 7.79 -15.89 14.25
N PHE A 11 8.87 -15.19 14.61
CA PHE A 11 9.17 -13.86 14.08
C PHE A 11 9.13 -13.82 12.53
N GLU A 12 9.69 -14.83 11.86
CA GLU A 12 9.65 -14.93 10.40
C GLU A 12 8.23 -15.15 9.85
N GLU A 13 7.38 -15.86 10.59
CA GLU A 13 5.99 -16.13 10.24
C GLU A 13 5.11 -14.88 10.41
N GLU A 14 5.29 -14.11 11.49
CA GLU A 14 4.62 -12.81 11.68
C GLU A 14 4.97 -11.84 10.54
N LEU A 15 6.26 -11.73 10.22
CA LEU A 15 6.75 -10.93 9.11
C LEU A 15 6.17 -11.37 7.76
N LYS A 16 6.04 -12.68 7.54
CA LYS A 16 5.41 -13.23 6.35
C LYS A 16 3.93 -12.84 6.29
N ASN A 17 3.20 -12.98 7.39
CA ASN A 17 1.78 -12.62 7.47
C ASN A 17 1.54 -11.13 7.16
N ILE A 18 2.43 -10.24 7.63
CA ILE A 18 2.36 -8.80 7.32
C ILE A 18 2.51 -8.55 5.81
N SER A 19 3.50 -9.17 5.15
CA SER A 19 3.66 -9.05 3.69
C SER A 19 2.48 -9.66 2.93
N GLU A 20 1.95 -10.80 3.36
CA GLU A 20 0.76 -11.42 2.76
C GLU A 20 -0.49 -10.54 2.88
N ASN A 21 -0.73 -9.96 4.06
CA ASN A 21 -1.83 -9.03 4.27
C ASN A 21 -1.69 -7.77 3.42
N PHE A 22 -0.48 -7.23 3.31
CA PHE A 22 -0.23 -6.11 2.41
C PHE A 22 -0.49 -6.47 0.94
N ASN A 23 -0.06 -7.64 0.49
CA ASN A 23 -0.32 -8.13 -0.86
C ASN A 23 -1.82 -8.32 -1.14
N LYS A 24 -2.60 -8.83 -0.17
CA LYS A 24 -4.05 -8.92 -0.28
C LYS A 24 -4.68 -7.54 -0.44
N ASN A 25 -4.27 -6.57 0.38
CA ASN A 25 -4.75 -5.19 0.28
C ASN A 25 -4.43 -4.57 -1.09
N LEU A 26 -3.23 -4.79 -1.62
CA LEU A 26 -2.86 -4.34 -2.97
C LEU A 26 -3.70 -5.02 -4.07
N SER A 27 -4.03 -6.32 -3.92
CA SER A 27 -4.95 -7.00 -4.83
C SER A 27 -6.31 -6.33 -4.86
N SER A 28 -6.89 -6.03 -3.69
CA SER A 28 -8.18 -5.34 -3.59
C SER A 28 -8.15 -3.94 -4.20
N VAL A 29 -7.04 -3.20 -4.05
CA VAL A 29 -6.88 -1.90 -4.73
C VAL A 29 -6.78 -2.09 -6.25
N ASN A 30 -6.09 -3.13 -6.72
CA ASN A 30 -6.00 -3.42 -8.15
C ASN A 30 -7.37 -3.83 -8.74
N GLU A 31 -8.16 -4.61 -8.01
CA GLU A 31 -9.55 -4.93 -8.40
C GLU A 31 -10.39 -3.67 -8.54
N LEU A 32 -10.23 -2.69 -7.64
CA LEU A 32 -10.91 -1.39 -7.75
C LEU A 32 -10.48 -0.60 -8.99
N LEU A 33 -9.19 -0.63 -9.34
CA LEU A 33 -8.66 0.05 -10.52
C LEU A 33 -9.11 -0.55 -11.85
N GLU A 34 -9.45 -1.84 -11.86
CA GLU A 34 -9.86 -2.60 -13.04
C GLU A 34 -11.37 -2.88 -13.06
N PHE A 35 -12.13 -2.31 -12.10
CA PHE A 35 -13.55 -2.60 -11.94
C PHE A 35 -14.37 -2.28 -13.19
N ASP A 36 -14.06 -1.17 -13.87
CA ASP A 36 -14.71 -0.78 -15.12
C ASP A 36 -14.49 -1.83 -16.22
N GLN A 37 -13.27 -2.38 -16.30
CA GLN A 37 -12.94 -3.45 -17.25
C GLN A 37 -13.72 -4.72 -16.96
N THR A 38 -13.90 -5.07 -15.68
CA THR A 38 -14.71 -6.22 -15.26
C THR A 38 -16.17 -6.06 -15.68
N ILE A 39 -16.77 -4.89 -15.44
CA ILE A 39 -18.16 -4.63 -15.84
C ILE A 39 -18.32 -4.66 -17.36
N LEU A 40 -17.42 -4.01 -18.10
CA LEU A 40 -17.47 -4.02 -19.56
C LEU A 40 -17.33 -5.44 -20.12
N GLN A 41 -16.42 -6.24 -19.56
CA GLN A 41 -16.23 -7.62 -19.97
C GLN A 41 -17.47 -8.48 -19.70
N PHE A 42 -18.11 -8.30 -18.55
CA PHE A 42 -19.36 -8.97 -18.21
C PHE A 42 -20.47 -8.63 -19.21
N CYS A 43 -20.68 -7.35 -19.52
CA CYS A 43 -21.67 -6.94 -20.51
C CYS A 43 -21.38 -7.49 -21.91
N ILE A 44 -20.12 -7.47 -22.34
CA ILE A 44 -19.71 -8.02 -23.65
C ILE A 44 -20.02 -9.53 -23.70
N SER A 45 -19.64 -10.29 -22.66
CA SER A 45 -19.89 -11.74 -22.60
C SER A 45 -21.38 -12.07 -22.74
N HIS A 46 -22.25 -11.37 -21.99
CA HIS A 46 -23.69 -11.62 -22.07
C HIS A 46 -24.31 -11.29 -23.42
N LEU A 47 -23.80 -10.26 -24.10
CA LEU A 47 -24.26 -9.93 -25.45
C LEU A 47 -23.75 -10.95 -26.48
N GLU A 48 -22.54 -11.47 -26.31
CA GLU A 48 -21.99 -12.54 -27.15
C GLU A 48 -22.83 -13.82 -27.01
N ASP A 49 -23.19 -14.22 -25.79
CA ASP A 49 -24.07 -15.36 -25.53
C ASP A 49 -25.45 -15.18 -26.16
N LEU A 50 -26.01 -13.97 -26.09
CA LEU A 50 -27.30 -13.65 -26.70
C LEU A 50 -27.24 -13.74 -28.22
N GLU A 51 -26.20 -13.19 -28.85
CA GLU A 51 -26.00 -13.27 -30.31
C GLU A 51 -25.86 -14.74 -30.75
N GLU A 52 -25.11 -15.55 -29.99
CA GLU A 52 -24.98 -16.98 -30.27
C GLU A 52 -26.33 -17.71 -30.15
N GLY A 53 -27.12 -17.40 -29.12
CA GLY A 53 -28.46 -17.94 -28.93
C GLY A 53 -29.43 -17.59 -30.08
N LEU A 54 -29.44 -16.33 -30.52
CA LEU A 54 -30.24 -15.87 -31.65
C LEU A 54 -29.85 -16.58 -32.95
N ASN A 55 -28.54 -16.73 -33.18
CA ASN A 55 -28.03 -17.43 -34.35
C ASN A 55 -28.41 -18.92 -34.35
N LYS A 56 -28.32 -19.60 -33.20
CA LYS A 56 -28.76 -21.00 -33.04
C LYS A 56 -30.26 -21.16 -33.25
N ALA A 57 -31.07 -20.17 -32.86
CA ALA A 57 -32.51 -20.16 -33.09
C ALA A 57 -32.90 -19.81 -34.55
N GLY A 58 -31.93 -19.55 -35.43
CA GLY A 58 -32.17 -19.15 -36.82
C GLY A 58 -32.68 -17.72 -36.99
N ILE A 59 -32.66 -16.91 -35.93
CA ILE A 59 -33.12 -15.52 -35.95
C ILE A 59 -32.00 -14.64 -36.51
N LYS A 60 -32.01 -14.45 -37.84
CA LYS A 60 -31.03 -13.62 -38.56
C LYS A 60 -31.58 -12.22 -38.88
N ASN A 61 -32.19 -11.56 -37.89
CA ASN A 61 -32.69 -10.20 -38.06
C ASN A 61 -31.58 -9.17 -37.74
N PRO A 62 -31.12 -8.35 -38.70
CA PRO A 62 -30.09 -7.34 -38.47
C PRO A 62 -30.46 -6.30 -37.40
N HIS A 63 -31.76 -6.09 -37.14
CA HIS A 63 -32.25 -5.21 -36.09
C HIS A 63 -32.20 -5.84 -34.69
N LEU A 64 -32.12 -7.17 -34.60
CA LEU A 64 -31.95 -7.92 -33.35
C LEU A 64 -30.48 -8.27 -33.07
N SER A 65 -29.58 -8.03 -34.03
CA SER A 65 -28.15 -8.27 -33.83
C SER A 65 -27.55 -7.28 -32.84
N VAL A 66 -26.81 -7.81 -31.87
CA VAL A 66 -26.14 -7.00 -30.82
C VAL A 66 -24.71 -6.63 -31.18
N GLN A 67 -24.23 -6.99 -32.37
CA GLN A 67 -22.85 -6.75 -32.83
C GLN A 67 -22.44 -5.27 -32.78
N LYS A 68 -23.37 -4.35 -33.12
CA LYS A 68 -23.10 -2.90 -33.05
C LYS A 68 -22.86 -2.44 -31.60
N VAL A 69 -23.60 -3.01 -30.65
CA VAL A 69 -23.47 -2.70 -29.21
C VAL A 69 -22.17 -3.28 -28.67
N ILE A 70 -21.84 -4.53 -29.01
CA ILE A 70 -20.56 -5.17 -28.65
C ILE A 70 -19.39 -4.35 -29.17
N LYS A 71 -19.45 -3.89 -30.43
CA LYS A 71 -18.41 -3.05 -31.03
C LYS A 71 -18.23 -1.75 -30.25
N ALA A 72 -19.32 -1.04 -29.95
CA ALA A 72 -19.29 0.19 -29.17
C ALA A 72 -18.69 -0.03 -27.76
N LEU A 73 -19.05 -1.11 -27.07
CA LEU A 73 -18.50 -1.44 -25.74
C LEU A 73 -17.00 -1.75 -25.80
N ARG A 74 -16.54 -2.45 -26.84
CA ARG A 74 -15.11 -2.71 -27.06
C ARG A 74 -14.34 -1.42 -27.37
N GLU A 75 -14.92 -0.50 -28.12
CA GLU A 75 -14.33 0.82 -28.38
C GLU A 75 -14.23 1.66 -27.09
N ILE A 76 -15.26 1.65 -26.23
CA ILE A 76 -15.21 2.29 -24.90
C ILE A 76 -14.08 1.69 -24.05
N LYS A 77 -13.98 0.35 -24.03
CA LYS A 77 -12.93 -0.40 -23.32
C LYS A 77 -11.53 -0.03 -23.80
N LEU A 78 -11.32 -0.01 -25.12
CA LEU A 78 -10.04 0.25 -25.76
C LEU A 78 -9.56 1.69 -25.56
N HIS A 79 -10.47 2.65 -25.76
CA HIS A 79 -10.12 4.07 -25.69
C HIS A 79 -10.15 4.64 -24.27
N GLY A 80 -10.67 3.88 -23.30
CA GLY A 80 -10.77 4.33 -21.91
C GLY A 80 -11.55 5.64 -21.79
N SER A 81 -12.58 5.83 -22.60
CA SER A 81 -13.35 7.08 -22.71
C SER A 81 -14.06 7.48 -21.41
N THR A 82 -14.13 6.57 -20.44
CA THR A 82 -14.62 6.78 -19.08
C THR A 82 -13.53 7.16 -18.08
N LYS A 83 -12.23 7.05 -18.42
CA LYS A 83 -11.09 7.25 -17.49
C LYS A 83 -11.09 8.60 -16.80
N ILE A 84 -11.45 9.68 -17.49
CA ILE A 84 -11.55 11.02 -16.89
C ILE A 84 -12.59 11.06 -15.76
N LYS A 85 -13.70 10.32 -15.92
CA LYS A 85 -14.74 10.21 -14.87
C LYS A 85 -14.31 9.34 -13.69
N TYR A 86 -13.26 8.54 -13.87
CA TYR A 86 -12.69 7.67 -12.84
C TYR A 86 -11.44 8.23 -12.17
N GLN A 87 -11.04 9.46 -12.49
CA GLN A 87 -9.86 10.08 -11.86
C GLN A 87 -9.96 10.10 -10.33
N THR A 88 -11.16 10.34 -9.80
CA THR A 88 -11.44 10.25 -8.36
C THR A 88 -11.13 8.85 -7.83
N ILE A 89 -11.55 7.79 -8.53
CA ILE A 89 -11.27 6.40 -8.13
C ILE A 89 -9.76 6.17 -8.14
N THR A 90 -9.05 6.54 -9.20
CA THR A 90 -7.59 6.35 -9.28
C THR A 90 -6.85 7.11 -8.17
N ASN A 91 -7.28 8.34 -7.86
CA ASN A 91 -6.72 9.12 -6.76
C ASN A 91 -6.98 8.45 -5.40
N GLN A 92 -8.18 7.92 -5.17
CA GLN A 92 -8.48 7.17 -3.95
C GLN A 92 -7.70 5.86 -3.87
N SER A 93 -7.46 5.17 -4.99
CA SER A 93 -6.61 3.98 -5.02
C SER A 93 -5.18 4.30 -4.60
N LEU A 94 -4.61 5.46 -5.00
CA LEU A 94 -3.30 5.89 -4.47
C LEU A 94 -3.34 6.12 -2.97
N VAL A 95 -4.39 6.80 -2.47
CA VAL A 95 -4.56 7.05 -1.03
C VAL A 95 -4.61 5.74 -0.25
N LEU A 96 -5.39 4.75 -0.73
CA LEU A 96 -5.48 3.43 -0.13
C LEU A 96 -4.14 2.69 -0.18
N THR A 97 -3.47 2.64 -1.33
CA THR A 97 -2.15 2.02 -1.50
C THR A 97 -1.15 2.57 -0.48
N VAL A 98 -1.01 3.89 -0.38
CA VAL A 98 -0.08 4.54 0.56
C VAL A 98 -0.48 4.25 2.02
N SER A 99 -1.78 4.24 2.32
CA SER A 99 -2.27 3.99 3.68
C SER A 99 -2.04 2.53 4.11
N HIS A 100 -2.30 1.57 3.22
CA HIS A 100 -1.98 0.16 3.46
C HIS A 100 -0.48 -0.06 3.66
N PHE A 101 0.35 0.65 2.89
CA PHE A 101 1.81 0.56 3.04
C PHE A 101 2.27 1.09 4.40
N ALA A 102 1.80 2.27 4.82
CA ALA A 102 2.12 2.83 6.13
C ALA A 102 1.70 1.88 7.27
N SER A 103 0.52 1.26 7.16
CA SER A 103 0.06 0.25 8.13
C SER A 103 0.96 -0.98 8.14
N ALA A 104 1.33 -1.51 6.97
CA ALA A 104 2.21 -2.68 6.90
C ALA A 104 3.60 -2.41 7.48
N ILE A 105 4.15 -1.21 7.25
CA ILE A 105 5.42 -0.80 7.87
C ILE A 105 5.27 -0.63 9.39
N HIS A 106 4.14 -0.09 9.85
CA HIS A 106 3.84 0.00 11.29
C HIS A 106 3.83 -1.38 11.94
N ASP A 107 3.11 -2.33 11.37
CA ASP A 107 3.03 -3.69 11.90
C ASP A 107 4.38 -4.41 11.83
N LEU A 108 5.15 -4.22 10.76
CA LEU A 108 6.52 -4.74 10.65
C LEU A 108 7.41 -4.16 11.74
N PHE A 109 7.36 -2.86 11.95
CA PHE A 109 8.14 -2.19 12.98
C PHE A 109 7.79 -2.69 14.39
N LYS A 110 6.49 -2.84 14.71
CA LYS A 110 6.05 -3.40 16.00
C LYS A 110 6.53 -4.82 16.21
N CYS A 111 6.38 -5.68 15.21
CA CYS A 111 6.90 -7.05 15.23
C CYS A 111 8.41 -7.04 15.51
N CYS A 112 9.14 -6.13 14.86
CA CYS A 112 10.56 -5.94 15.10
C CYS A 112 10.89 -5.46 16.54
N ILE A 113 10.16 -4.50 17.09
CA ILE A 113 10.36 -4.06 18.48
C ILE A 113 10.11 -5.21 19.45
N ASN A 114 8.99 -5.94 19.31
CA ASN A 114 8.65 -7.07 20.17
C ASN A 114 9.76 -8.14 20.14
N HIS A 115 10.26 -8.47 18.95
CA HIS A 115 11.36 -9.41 18.80
C HIS A 115 12.65 -8.90 19.44
N ALA A 116 13.02 -7.65 19.20
CA ALA A 116 14.22 -7.05 19.78
C ALA A 116 14.16 -6.95 21.31
N PHE A 117 12.99 -6.66 21.87
CA PHE A 117 12.75 -6.61 23.31
C PHE A 117 12.89 -8.00 23.95
N LYS A 118 12.16 -9.01 23.43
CA LYS A 118 12.17 -10.38 23.95
C LYS A 118 13.56 -11.03 23.94
N ASN A 119 14.40 -10.64 22.97
CA ASN A 119 15.74 -11.20 22.80
C ASN A 119 16.86 -10.24 23.24
N ASN A 120 16.53 -9.10 23.83
CA ASN A 120 17.48 -8.11 24.33
C ASN A 120 18.48 -7.61 23.25
N LEU A 121 18.01 -7.39 22.02
CA LEU A 121 18.86 -7.15 20.82
C LEU A 121 19.08 -5.65 20.49
N SER A 122 18.52 -4.72 21.26
CA SER A 122 18.64 -3.29 21.01
C SER A 122 18.95 -2.48 22.27
N ASP A 123 20.18 -1.98 22.37
CA ASP A 123 20.60 -1.08 23.45
C ASP A 123 19.78 0.20 23.50
N HIS A 124 19.29 0.69 22.35
CA HIS A 124 18.46 1.89 22.34
C HIS A 124 17.14 1.64 23.06
N LEU A 125 16.48 0.53 22.72
CA LEU A 125 15.22 0.10 23.31
C LEU A 125 15.37 -0.21 24.80
N ASN A 126 16.46 -0.87 25.18
CA ASN A 126 16.73 -1.26 26.57
C ASN A 126 16.97 -0.07 27.50
N ASN A 127 17.48 1.04 26.96
CA ASN A 127 17.76 2.26 27.71
C ASN A 127 16.66 3.32 27.50
N GLU A 128 15.54 2.97 26.87
CA GLU A 128 14.48 3.90 26.56
C GLU A 128 13.56 4.13 27.75
N GLU A 129 13.39 5.40 28.14
CA GLU A 129 12.50 5.77 29.24
C GLU A 129 11.12 6.16 28.73
N LEU A 130 10.09 5.43 29.17
CA LEU A 130 8.70 5.70 28.82
C LEU A 130 7.94 6.26 30.03
N LYS A 131 7.30 7.41 29.84
CA LYS A 131 6.45 8.05 30.86
C LYS A 131 5.01 7.54 30.78
N PHE A 132 4.53 6.99 31.89
CA PHE A 132 3.15 6.56 32.06
C PHE A 132 2.48 7.29 33.22
N SER A 133 1.21 7.63 33.04
CA SER A 133 0.32 7.92 34.15
C SER A 133 -0.05 6.62 34.88
N VAL A 134 -0.42 6.75 36.16
CA VAL A 134 -0.88 5.61 36.98
C VAL A 134 -2.05 4.87 36.32
N LYS A 135 -2.95 5.59 35.64
CA LYS A 135 -4.07 5.02 34.90
C LYS A 135 -3.62 4.19 33.70
N GLU A 136 -2.59 4.63 32.97
CA GLU A 136 -2.05 3.87 31.84
C GLU A 136 -1.34 2.60 32.30
N LEU A 137 -0.58 2.67 33.41
CA LEU A 137 0.06 1.48 34.00
C LEU A 137 -0.97 0.39 34.37
N ALA A 138 -2.12 0.78 34.92
CA ALA A 138 -3.19 -0.16 35.25
C ALA A 138 -3.75 -0.90 34.01
N ASN A 139 -3.66 -0.29 32.82
CA ASN A 139 -4.20 -0.87 31.58
C ASN A 139 -3.20 -1.75 30.82
N ILE A 140 -1.90 -1.63 31.08
CA ILE A 140 -0.85 -2.41 30.39
C ILE A 140 -0.89 -3.90 30.78
N GLY A 141 -1.46 -4.23 31.93
CA GLY A 141 -1.72 -5.61 32.35
C GLY A 141 -0.46 -6.49 32.39
N SER A 142 -0.66 -7.82 32.33
CA SER A 142 0.41 -8.81 32.47
C SER A 142 1.09 -9.23 31.15
N ASN A 143 0.73 -8.62 30.01
CA ASN A 143 1.25 -9.01 28.69
C ASN A 143 2.06 -7.88 28.01
N LEU A 144 2.99 -7.29 28.76
CA LEU A 144 3.83 -6.19 28.30
C LEU A 144 4.68 -6.60 27.08
N GLU A 145 5.20 -7.83 27.04
CA GLU A 145 6.09 -8.30 25.97
C GLU A 145 5.44 -8.32 24.59
N ASP A 146 4.13 -8.55 24.52
CA ASP A 146 3.39 -8.56 23.25
C ASP A 146 2.89 -7.16 22.85
N GLN A 147 2.80 -6.23 23.82
CA GLN A 147 2.27 -4.88 23.63
C GLN A 147 3.35 -3.80 23.51
N ILE A 148 4.60 -4.11 23.86
CA ILE A 148 5.68 -3.11 23.95
C ILE A 148 5.91 -2.37 22.62
N GLY A 149 5.80 -3.05 21.48
CA GLY A 149 5.88 -2.43 20.16
C GLY A 149 4.82 -1.37 19.93
N GLU A 150 3.57 -1.64 20.28
CA GLU A 150 2.47 -0.69 20.16
C GLU A 150 2.62 0.48 21.14
N ILE A 151 3.05 0.19 22.37
CA ILE A 151 3.28 1.21 23.40
C ILE A 151 4.35 2.20 22.94
N ILE A 152 5.46 1.71 22.36
CA ILE A 152 6.56 2.55 21.89
C ILE A 152 6.15 3.39 20.69
N THR A 153 5.46 2.80 19.71
CA THR A 153 5.02 3.57 18.54
C THR A 153 4.07 4.69 18.94
N GLN A 154 3.14 4.43 19.87
CA GLN A 154 2.21 5.44 20.37
C GLN A 154 2.90 6.52 21.22
N LYS A 155 3.69 6.14 22.23
CA LYS A 155 4.31 7.09 23.17
C LYS A 155 5.31 8.02 22.51
N ASN A 156 6.04 7.53 21.52
CA ASN A 156 6.98 8.34 20.75
C ASN A 156 6.37 8.97 19.50
N SER A 157 5.05 8.84 19.30
CA SER A 157 4.33 9.38 18.14
C SER A 157 5.00 8.99 16.82
N ILE A 158 5.43 7.73 16.70
CA ILE A 158 6.11 7.23 15.51
C ILE A 158 5.09 7.11 14.37
N SER A 159 5.34 7.84 13.29
CA SER A 159 4.55 7.82 12.06
C SER A 159 5.35 7.21 10.91
N PHE A 160 4.65 6.48 10.04
CA PHE A 160 5.21 5.87 8.83
C PHE A 160 4.58 6.43 7.55
N GLN A 161 4.09 7.67 7.62
CA GLN A 161 3.49 8.38 6.48
C GLN A 161 4.51 8.83 5.44
N ASP A 162 5.77 9.02 5.82
CA ASP A 162 6.85 9.44 4.94
C ASP A 162 8.12 8.59 5.09
N MET A 163 8.88 8.46 4.01
CA MET A 163 10.11 7.67 3.98
C MET A 163 11.20 8.15 4.93
N LYS A 164 11.30 9.45 5.25
CA LYS A 164 12.34 9.93 6.17
C LYS A 164 12.06 9.46 7.59
N SER A 165 10.79 9.46 8.00
CA SER A 165 10.35 8.94 9.29
C SER A 165 10.60 7.42 9.38
N ILE A 166 10.26 6.66 8.33
CA ILE A 166 10.57 5.22 8.26
C ILE A 166 12.08 4.98 8.43
N GLN A 167 12.92 5.64 7.64
CA GLN A 167 14.37 5.48 7.70
C GLN A 167 14.96 5.82 9.08
N ARG A 168 14.47 6.91 9.69
CA ARG A 168 14.90 7.35 11.02
C ARG A 168 14.55 6.32 12.09
N SER A 169 13.32 5.81 12.09
CA SER A 169 12.86 4.85 13.10
C SER A 169 13.67 3.55 13.02
N PHE A 170 13.82 2.95 11.84
CA PHE A 170 14.61 1.72 11.70
C PHE A 170 16.09 1.91 12.04
N LYS A 171 16.67 3.07 11.70
CA LYS A 171 18.05 3.40 12.09
C LYS A 171 18.19 3.55 13.60
N ASN A 172 17.27 4.25 14.26
CA ASN A 172 17.39 4.54 15.70
C ASN A 172 17.23 3.27 16.54
N TYR A 173 16.17 2.51 16.27
CA TYR A 173 15.77 1.35 17.07
C TYR A 173 16.55 0.08 16.74
N PHE A 174 16.95 -0.12 15.48
CA PHE A 174 17.59 -1.37 15.06
C PHE A 174 19.01 -1.19 14.54
N LYS A 175 19.50 0.05 14.42
CA LYS A 175 20.74 0.38 13.68
C LYS A 175 20.72 -0.14 12.24
N TYR A 176 19.52 -0.33 11.68
CA TYR A 176 19.32 -0.81 10.32
C TYR A 176 19.19 0.39 9.38
N GLN A 177 20.15 0.53 8.46
CA GLN A 177 20.15 1.61 7.48
C GLN A 177 19.54 1.15 6.17
N ILE A 178 18.36 1.68 5.88
CA ILE A 178 17.68 1.51 4.60
C ILE A 178 18.45 2.27 3.52
N LYS A 179 18.80 1.60 2.43
CA LYS A 179 19.49 2.20 1.28
C LYS A 179 18.50 2.95 0.41
N LYS A 180 18.97 4.02 -0.24
CA LYS A 180 18.22 4.66 -1.32
C LYS A 180 18.16 3.72 -2.54
N SER A 181 17.05 3.74 -3.23
CA SER A 181 16.80 3.00 -4.48
C SER A 181 15.71 3.69 -5.28
N ASP A 182 15.54 3.30 -6.54
CA ASP A 182 14.46 3.82 -7.40
C ASP A 182 13.08 3.52 -6.79
N ASN A 183 12.92 2.36 -6.14
CA ASN A 183 11.71 2.03 -5.39
C ASN A 183 11.44 3.03 -4.26
N VAL A 184 12.47 3.44 -3.50
CA VAL A 184 12.31 4.46 -2.45
C VAL A 184 11.87 5.79 -3.06
N ASN A 185 12.41 6.16 -4.22
CA ASN A 185 12.04 7.40 -4.91
C ASN A 185 10.57 7.37 -5.39
N ASN A 186 10.13 6.25 -5.98
CA ASN A 186 8.73 6.06 -6.39
C ASN A 186 7.78 6.11 -5.17
N ILE A 187 8.19 5.57 -4.02
CA ILE A 187 7.40 5.63 -2.77
C ILE A 187 7.28 7.07 -2.26
N ILE A 188 8.39 7.83 -2.23
CA ILE A 188 8.36 9.24 -1.81
C ILE A 188 7.40 10.03 -2.70
N PHE A 189 7.43 9.80 -4.01
CA PHE A 189 6.51 10.42 -4.96
C PHE A 189 5.05 10.09 -4.62
N GLY A 190 4.73 8.81 -4.40
CA GLY A 190 3.38 8.37 -4.03
C GLY A 190 2.88 8.97 -2.71
N GLN A 191 3.74 9.02 -1.69
CA GLN A 191 3.44 9.62 -0.38
C GLN A 191 3.17 11.14 -0.50
N ALA A 192 4.01 11.86 -1.25
CA ALA A 192 3.83 13.28 -1.52
C ALA A 192 2.49 13.55 -2.23
N CYS A 193 2.18 12.76 -3.27
CA CYS A 193 0.92 12.87 -3.99
C CYS A 193 -0.30 12.55 -3.12
N ARG A 194 -0.23 11.52 -2.26
CA ARG A 194 -1.30 11.24 -1.28
C ARG A 194 -1.56 12.43 -0.37
N HIS A 195 -0.51 13.12 0.08
CA HIS A 195 -0.69 14.32 0.91
C HIS A 195 -1.48 15.40 0.16
N ALA A 196 -1.10 15.71 -1.08
CA ALA A 196 -1.80 16.71 -1.90
C ALA A 196 -3.24 16.30 -2.26
N ILE A 197 -3.49 15.02 -2.55
CA ILE A 197 -4.84 14.52 -2.82
C ILE A 197 -5.75 14.71 -1.61
N VAL A 198 -5.28 14.33 -0.42
CA VAL A 198 -6.09 14.38 0.80
C VAL A 198 -6.28 15.80 1.33
N HIS A 199 -5.26 16.66 1.24
CA HIS A 199 -5.27 17.96 1.93
C HIS A 199 -5.42 19.17 1.01
N ASN A 200 -5.06 19.06 -0.27
CA ASN A 200 -5.04 20.18 -1.21
C ASN A 200 -6.02 20.00 -2.38
N GLY A 201 -7.01 19.11 -2.24
CA GLY A 201 -7.98 18.84 -3.30
C GLY A 201 -7.33 18.34 -4.60
N ALA A 202 -6.30 17.49 -4.45
CA ALA A 202 -5.49 16.97 -5.55
C ALA A 202 -4.74 18.03 -6.38
N LYS A 203 -4.48 19.22 -5.83
CA LYS A 203 -3.66 20.24 -6.49
C LYS A 203 -2.20 20.18 -6.05
N VAL A 204 -1.31 20.38 -7.01
CA VAL A 204 0.12 20.54 -6.81
C VAL A 204 0.40 21.84 -6.04
N ASP A 205 1.25 21.75 -5.04
CA ASP A 205 1.78 22.89 -4.29
C ASP A 205 3.32 22.87 -4.24
N SER A 206 3.89 23.93 -3.69
CA SER A 206 5.35 24.05 -3.54
C SER A 206 5.96 22.96 -2.63
N SER A 207 5.19 22.47 -1.65
CA SER A 207 5.62 21.38 -0.76
C SER A 207 5.82 20.08 -1.53
N LEU A 208 4.83 19.69 -2.34
CA LEU A 208 4.86 18.51 -3.20
C LEU A 208 6.00 18.59 -4.22
N LEU A 209 6.17 19.74 -4.89
CA LEU A 209 7.26 19.92 -5.85
C LEU A 209 8.64 19.75 -5.20
N ASN A 210 8.83 20.26 -3.99
CA ASN A 210 10.08 20.09 -3.25
C ASN A 210 10.32 18.63 -2.83
N GLN A 211 9.28 17.90 -2.42
CA GLN A 211 9.38 16.49 -2.09
C GLN A 211 9.73 15.63 -3.30
N ILE A 212 9.10 15.89 -4.45
CA ILE A 212 9.34 15.17 -5.69
C ILE A 212 10.75 15.44 -6.24
N LYS A 213 11.23 16.69 -6.17
CA LYS A 213 12.62 17.02 -6.53
C LYS A 213 13.64 16.21 -5.73
N ALA A 214 13.38 15.98 -4.45
CA ALA A 214 14.25 15.16 -3.60
C ALA A 214 14.20 13.66 -3.93
N ALA A 215 13.19 13.23 -4.69
CA ALA A 215 12.98 11.86 -5.16
C ALA A 215 13.34 11.67 -6.64
N TYR A 216 14.22 12.51 -7.19
CA TYR A 216 14.73 12.35 -8.55
C TYR A 216 16.00 11.49 -8.57
N PRO A 217 16.16 10.56 -9.53
CA PRO A 217 15.17 10.16 -10.55
C PRO A 217 14.08 9.23 -9.99
N ASN A 218 12.88 9.28 -10.58
CA ASN A 218 11.82 8.29 -10.33
C ASN A 218 11.20 7.88 -11.67
N GLU A 219 10.60 6.69 -11.73
CA GLU A 219 10.05 6.14 -12.97
C GLU A 219 8.76 6.86 -13.41
N LEU A 220 8.13 7.59 -12.50
CA LEU A 220 6.85 8.24 -12.72
C LEU A 220 7.01 9.52 -13.56
N ASN A 221 8.19 10.16 -13.52
CA ASN A 221 8.64 11.25 -14.41
C ASN A 221 7.55 12.24 -14.83
N LYS A 222 6.70 12.66 -13.89
CA LYS A 222 5.67 13.67 -14.14
C LYS A 222 6.27 15.06 -14.05
N ASP A 223 6.18 15.80 -15.15
CA ASP A 223 6.39 17.25 -15.14
C ASP A 223 5.14 17.92 -14.55
N LEU A 224 5.04 17.91 -13.21
CA LEU A 224 3.96 18.55 -12.48
C LEU A 224 4.23 20.05 -12.32
N LYS A 225 3.25 20.88 -12.66
CA LYS A 225 3.32 22.33 -12.51
C LYS A 225 2.53 22.81 -11.29
N ASP A 226 2.93 23.95 -10.74
CA ASP A 226 2.22 24.55 -9.59
C ASP A 226 0.73 24.74 -9.90
N LYS A 227 -0.14 24.38 -8.95
CA LYS A 227 -1.62 24.39 -9.04
C LYS A 227 -2.25 23.45 -10.06
N GLU A 228 -1.46 22.63 -10.75
CA GLU A 228 -1.98 21.57 -11.62
C GLU A 228 -2.72 20.51 -10.80
N GLU A 229 -3.73 19.89 -11.41
CA GLU A 229 -4.43 18.77 -10.80
C GLU A 229 -3.65 17.47 -11.02
N ILE A 230 -3.53 16.68 -9.95
CA ILE A 230 -2.78 15.43 -9.97
C ILE A 230 -3.61 14.36 -10.66
N HIS A 231 -3.14 13.94 -11.83
CA HIS A 231 -3.74 12.85 -12.59
C HIS A 231 -2.82 11.65 -12.67
N PHE A 232 -3.24 10.52 -12.10
CA PHE A 232 -2.57 9.22 -12.22
C PHE A 232 -3.18 8.35 -13.32
N ARG A 233 -2.31 7.69 -14.09
CA ARG A 233 -2.65 6.52 -14.90
C ARG A 233 -2.57 5.26 -14.05
N ASN A 234 -3.36 4.24 -14.39
CA ASN A 234 -3.32 2.95 -13.71
C ASN A 234 -1.91 2.33 -13.72
N GLU A 235 -1.17 2.46 -14.81
CA GLU A 235 0.22 1.99 -14.95
C GLU A 235 1.16 2.64 -13.93
N GLU A 236 1.03 3.95 -13.74
CA GLU A 236 1.83 4.72 -12.79
C GLU A 236 1.53 4.31 -11.34
N LEU A 237 0.27 4.06 -11.03
CA LEU A 237 -0.11 3.56 -9.72
C LEU A 237 0.42 2.13 -9.49
N LYS A 238 0.41 1.28 -10.51
CA LYS A 238 1.01 -0.07 -10.45
C LYS A 238 2.51 0.00 -10.17
N ILE A 239 3.25 0.98 -10.72
CA ILE A 239 4.66 1.22 -10.38
C ILE A 239 4.81 1.52 -8.87
N VAL A 240 4.02 2.46 -8.33
CA VAL A 240 4.05 2.79 -6.88
C VAL A 240 3.74 1.56 -6.02
N MET A 241 2.68 0.81 -6.36
CA MET A 241 2.29 -0.41 -5.65
C MET A 241 3.42 -1.45 -5.65
N ASN A 242 4.04 -1.67 -6.81
CA ASN A 242 5.16 -2.61 -6.94
C ASN A 242 6.38 -2.14 -6.15
N SER A 243 6.74 -0.86 -6.21
CA SER A 243 7.85 -0.32 -5.43
C SER A 243 7.64 -0.47 -3.93
N MET A 244 6.42 -0.25 -3.42
CA MET A 244 6.07 -0.47 -2.01
C MET A 244 6.17 -1.95 -1.61
N LYS A 245 5.71 -2.85 -2.49
CA LYS A 245 5.80 -4.30 -2.27
C LYS A 245 7.26 -4.76 -2.19
N VAL A 246 8.06 -4.41 -3.19
CA VAL A 246 9.50 -4.75 -3.22
C VAL A 246 10.20 -4.18 -2.00
N TYR A 247 9.93 -2.92 -1.65
CA TYR A 247 10.50 -2.30 -0.47
C TYR A 247 10.15 -3.05 0.83
N LEU A 248 8.88 -3.42 1.01
CA LEU A 248 8.43 -4.15 2.21
C LEU A 248 9.13 -5.52 2.30
N ASP A 249 9.22 -6.24 1.20
CA ASP A 249 9.90 -7.54 1.15
C ASP A 249 11.41 -7.42 1.38
N ASP A 250 12.07 -6.41 0.81
CA ASP A 250 13.49 -6.13 1.03
C ASP A 250 13.76 -5.78 2.49
N LEU A 251 12.92 -4.93 3.10
CA LEU A 251 13.04 -4.55 4.50
C LEU A 251 12.85 -5.76 5.42
N LYS A 252 11.80 -6.55 5.18
CA LYS A 252 11.53 -7.81 5.88
C LYS A 252 12.74 -8.75 5.84
N ASN A 253 13.23 -9.05 4.64
CA ASN A 253 14.37 -9.94 4.44
C ASN A 253 15.66 -9.36 5.04
N GLY A 254 15.82 -8.04 4.95
CA GLY A 254 16.92 -7.29 5.53
C GLY A 254 16.97 -7.41 7.05
N MET A 255 15.81 -7.28 7.72
CA MET A 255 15.70 -7.42 9.18
C MET A 255 16.01 -8.84 9.65
N ILE A 256 15.49 -9.86 8.95
CA ILE A 256 15.79 -11.27 9.24
C ILE A 256 17.30 -11.52 9.17
N LYS A 257 17.95 -11.06 8.08
CA LYS A 257 19.41 -11.19 7.93
C LYS A 257 20.18 -10.39 8.99
N HIS A 258 19.72 -9.19 9.31
CA HIS A 258 20.38 -8.32 10.27
C HIS A 258 20.46 -8.96 11.66
N TRP A 259 19.42 -9.67 12.08
CA TRP A 259 19.42 -10.33 13.39
C TRP A 259 20.01 -11.73 13.41
N LYS A 260 19.98 -12.47 12.30
CA LYS A 260 20.75 -13.72 12.19
C LYS A 260 22.27 -13.53 12.23
N SER A 261 22.75 -12.30 12.04
CA SER A 261 24.18 -11.96 12.03
C SER A 261 24.68 -11.33 13.33
N ARG A 262 23.81 -11.16 14.32
CA ARG A 262 24.17 -10.72 15.68
C ARG A 262 24.12 -11.91 16.63
#